data_AF-A0A6G1SQU5-F1
#
_entry.id   AF-A0A6G1SQU5-F1
#
_cell.length_a   1.000
_cell.length_b   1.000
_cell.length_c   1.000
_cell.angle_alpha   90.00
_cell.angle_beta   90.00
_cell.angle_gamma   90.00
#
_symmetry.space_group_name_H-M   'P 1'
#
loop_
_entity.id
_entity.type
_entity.pdbx_description
1 polymer ?
#
loop_
_entity_poly.entity_id
_entity_poly.type
_entity_poly.pdbx_seq_one_letter_code
_entity_poly.pdbx_strand_id
1 'polypeptide(L)'
;MSATGKSSVIGELAARGYRAVDIDAAGWLEQAPDGHWEWQVEPVRELLATDESDVLFLSGTSARQGQFYPQFDHVILLSAPTEVIVERLANRTTNPYGKHPDELAEVLHNIEAVEPLLRRRAHHEVDTSVPLDEVVATVLRLVDE
;
A
#
# COMPACT_ATOMS: atom_id res chain seq x y z
N MET A 1 3.92 0.05 -5.35
CA MET A 1 4.08 1.50 -5.56
C MET A 1 4.75 2.15 -4.36
N SER A 2 5.83 2.91 -4.57
CA SER A 2 6.57 3.60 -3.49
C SER A 2 6.10 5.05 -3.31
N ALA A 3 6.19 5.60 -2.11
CA ALA A 3 5.88 7.00 -1.76
C ALA A 3 4.44 7.52 -2.05
N THR A 4 3.48 6.63 -2.30
CA THR A 4 2.05 6.96 -2.44
C THR A 4 1.32 7.21 -1.11
N GLY A 5 2.02 7.17 0.04
CA GLY A 5 1.40 7.45 1.35
C GLY A 5 0.86 6.24 2.12
N LYS A 6 0.98 5.00 1.60
CA LYS A 6 0.51 3.76 2.26
C LYS A 6 0.86 3.67 3.75
N SER A 7 2.15 3.76 4.09
CA SER A 7 2.61 3.66 5.49
C SER A 7 2.12 4.81 6.38
N SER A 8 1.86 6.00 5.80
CA SER A 8 1.28 7.12 6.54
C SER A 8 -0.21 6.89 6.81
N VAL A 9 -0.96 6.44 5.81
CA VAL A 9 -2.40 6.14 5.93
C VAL A 9 -2.63 5.01 6.92
N ILE A 10 -1.90 3.90 6.80
CA ILE A 10 -2.07 2.75 7.70
C ILE A 10 -1.68 3.10 9.15
N GLY A 11 -0.65 3.92 9.35
CA GLY A 11 -0.24 4.40 10.66
C GLY A 11 -1.28 5.33 11.30
N GLU A 12 -1.88 6.22 10.51
CA GLU A 12 -2.94 7.11 10.98
C GLU A 12 -4.24 6.36 11.30
N LEU A 13 -4.61 5.35 10.50
CA LEU A 13 -5.74 4.46 10.80
C LEU A 13 -5.51 3.71 12.13
N ALA A 14 -4.31 3.17 12.34
CA ALA A 14 -3.94 2.53 13.60
C ALA A 14 -4.01 3.52 14.78
N ALA A 15 -3.51 4.75 14.60
CA ALA A 15 -3.57 5.80 15.63
C ALA A 15 -5.00 6.19 16.01
N ARG A 16 -5.96 6.04 15.09
CA ARG A 16 -7.39 6.25 15.33
C ARG A 16 -8.11 5.03 15.94
N GLY A 17 -7.40 3.93 16.18
CA GLY A 17 -7.93 2.74 16.85
C GLY A 17 -8.49 1.67 15.90
N TYR A 18 -8.36 1.84 14.59
CA TYR A 18 -8.76 0.81 13.64
C TYR A 18 -7.75 -0.34 13.61
N ARG A 19 -8.23 -1.54 13.29
CA ARG A 19 -7.34 -2.66 13.01
C ARG A 19 -6.66 -2.43 11.67
N ALA A 20 -5.37 -2.08 11.71
CA ALA A 20 -4.60 -1.67 10.54
C ALA A 20 -3.23 -2.36 10.54
N VAL A 21 -2.90 -3.04 9.44
CA VAL A 21 -1.68 -3.87 9.30
C VAL A 21 -0.91 -3.48 8.04
N ASP A 22 0.38 -3.15 8.21
CA ASP A 22 1.31 -2.98 7.09
C ASP A 22 1.99 -4.33 6.78
N ILE A 23 1.57 -4.96 5.68
CA ILE A 23 2.07 -6.27 5.24
C ILE A 23 3.24 -6.17 4.25
N ASP A 24 3.75 -4.96 4.00
CA ASP A 24 5.07 -4.75 3.39
C ASP A 24 6.20 -4.70 4.46
N ALA A 25 5.87 -4.89 5.75
CA ALA A 25 6.86 -4.92 6.84
C ALA A 25 7.55 -6.29 6.98
N ALA A 26 8.77 -6.30 7.57
CA ALA A 26 9.69 -7.44 7.65
C ALA A 26 9.19 -8.73 8.36
N GLY A 27 7.95 -8.76 8.85
CA GLY A 27 7.30 -9.96 9.42
C GLY A 27 6.29 -10.64 8.48
N TRP A 28 5.93 -10.00 7.37
CA TRP A 28 4.93 -10.47 6.42
C TRP A 28 5.53 -10.90 5.09
N LEU A 29 6.85 -10.74 4.94
CA LEU A 29 7.57 -10.95 3.70
C LEU A 29 8.46 -12.19 3.78
N GLU A 30 8.58 -12.89 2.67
CA GLU A 30 9.57 -13.94 2.42
C GLU A 30 10.35 -13.63 1.15
N GLN A 31 11.58 -14.13 1.07
CA GLN A 31 12.38 -13.99 -0.13
C GLN A 31 12.01 -15.10 -1.12
N ALA A 32 11.53 -14.70 -2.30
CA ALA A 32 11.26 -15.60 -3.40
C ALA A 32 12.57 -16.13 -4.01
N PRO A 33 12.52 -17.25 -4.78
CA PRO A 33 13.73 -17.85 -5.37
C PRO A 33 14.53 -16.94 -6.30
N ASP A 34 13.89 -15.91 -6.86
CA ASP A 34 14.50 -14.88 -7.70
C ASP A 34 15.13 -13.72 -6.89
N GLY A 35 15.06 -13.77 -5.57
CA GLY A 35 15.64 -12.81 -4.64
C GLY A 35 14.72 -11.64 -4.29
N HIS A 36 13.54 -11.53 -4.90
CA HIS A 36 12.56 -10.50 -4.58
C HIS A 36 11.80 -10.82 -3.29
N TRP A 37 11.32 -9.78 -2.60
CA TRP A 37 10.48 -9.95 -1.42
C TRP A 37 9.01 -10.05 -1.83
N GLU A 38 8.33 -11.08 -1.34
CA GLU A 38 6.92 -11.32 -1.58
C GLU A 38 6.18 -11.57 -0.27
N TRP A 39 4.85 -11.40 -0.29
CA TRP A 39 4.01 -11.71 0.86
C TRP A 39 4.06 -13.21 1.19
N GLN A 40 4.21 -13.51 2.48
CA GLN A 40 4.03 -14.85 3.03
C GLN A 40 2.55 -15.22 2.92
N VAL A 41 2.24 -16.28 2.16
CA VAL A 41 0.85 -16.59 1.81
C VAL A 41 0.05 -17.05 3.03
N GLU A 42 0.59 -17.99 3.80
CA GLU A 42 -0.14 -18.57 4.93
C GLU A 42 -0.39 -17.57 6.07
N PRO A 43 0.58 -16.73 6.50
CA PRO A 43 0.32 -15.68 7.49
C PRO A 43 -0.74 -14.67 7.03
N VAL A 44 -0.72 -14.26 5.75
CA VAL A 44 -1.75 -13.34 5.23
C VAL A 44 -3.12 -14.02 5.20
N ARG A 45 -3.21 -15.30 4.82
CA ARG A 45 -4.47 -16.07 4.90
C ARG A 45 -4.98 -16.21 6.32
N GLU A 46 -4.09 -16.54 7.26
CA GLU A 46 -4.44 -16.70 8.67
C GLU A 46 -4.96 -15.39 9.25
N LEU A 47 -4.31 -14.25 8.94
CA LEU A 47 -4.81 -12.93 9.32
C LEU A 47 -6.24 -12.71 8.80
N LEU A 48 -6.46 -12.93 7.50
CA LEU A 48 -7.77 -12.70 6.88
C LEU A 48 -8.86 -13.66 7.40
N ALA A 49 -8.49 -14.86 7.82
CA ALA A 49 -9.44 -15.87 8.30
C ALA A 49 -9.78 -15.73 9.80
N THR A 50 -8.90 -15.10 10.59
CA THR A 50 -9.01 -15.07 12.06
C THR A 50 -9.29 -13.69 12.63
N ASP A 51 -9.19 -12.63 11.84
CA ASP A 51 -9.51 -11.28 12.30
C ASP A 51 -11.02 -11.12 12.51
N GLU A 52 -11.40 -10.73 13.73
CA GLU A 52 -12.80 -10.52 14.12
C GLU A 52 -13.17 -9.03 14.24
N SER A 53 -12.30 -8.12 13.77
CA SER A 53 -12.58 -6.68 13.80
C SER A 53 -13.69 -6.33 12.82
N ASP A 54 -14.51 -5.33 13.15
CA ASP A 54 -15.55 -4.84 12.24
C ASP A 54 -14.97 -4.40 10.89
N VAL A 55 -13.77 -3.79 10.91
CA VAL A 55 -13.02 -3.40 9.72
C VAL A 55 -11.54 -3.67 9.92
N LEU A 56 -10.94 -4.39 8.97
CA LEU A 56 -9.51 -4.66 8.88
C LEU A 56 -8.91 -3.94 7.68
N PHE A 57 -7.97 -3.02 7.92
CA PHE A 57 -7.19 -2.37 6.88
C PHE A 57 -5.86 -3.11 6.67
N LEU A 58 -5.61 -3.56 5.45
CA LEU A 58 -4.32 -4.09 5.01
C LEU A 58 -3.64 -3.11 4.05
N SER A 59 -2.40 -2.77 4.34
CA SER A 59 -1.55 -1.97 3.45
C SER A 59 -0.41 -2.82 2.91
N GLY A 60 -0.27 -2.88 1.59
CA GLY A 60 0.93 -3.41 0.97
C GLY A 60 0.87 -3.38 -0.55
N THR A 61 1.92 -3.84 -1.23
CA THR A 61 1.88 -4.12 -2.66
C THR A 61 2.82 -5.26 -3.03
N SER A 62 2.31 -6.32 -3.63
CA SER A 62 3.09 -7.52 -3.99
C SER A 62 2.55 -8.20 -5.24
N ALA A 63 3.42 -8.89 -5.98
CA ALA A 63 3.03 -9.71 -7.13
C ALA A 63 2.00 -10.79 -6.74
N ARG A 64 2.05 -11.27 -5.49
CA ARG A 64 1.15 -12.30 -4.96
C ARG A 64 -0.23 -11.79 -4.55
N GLN A 65 -0.45 -10.47 -4.52
CA GLN A 65 -1.67 -9.89 -3.96
C GLN A 65 -2.95 -10.31 -4.70
N GLY A 66 -2.83 -10.66 -5.99
CA GLY A 66 -3.99 -11.01 -6.82
C GLY A 66 -4.79 -12.22 -6.34
N GLN A 67 -4.17 -13.14 -5.57
CA GLN A 67 -4.87 -14.29 -5.01
C GLN A 67 -5.77 -13.95 -3.81
N PHE A 68 -5.55 -12.78 -3.19
CA PHE A 68 -6.29 -12.35 -2.00
C PHE A 68 -7.48 -11.46 -2.33
N TYR A 69 -7.56 -10.90 -3.54
CA TYR A 69 -8.66 -10.01 -3.95
C TYR A 69 -10.07 -10.55 -3.71
N PRO A 70 -10.38 -11.86 -3.88
CA PRO A 70 -11.71 -12.37 -3.56
C PRO A 70 -12.10 -12.27 -2.07
N GLN A 71 -11.14 -12.02 -1.18
CA GLN A 71 -11.33 -11.86 0.26
C GLN A 71 -11.38 -10.38 0.69
N PHE A 72 -11.26 -9.43 -0.25
CA PHE A 72 -11.30 -8.00 0.05
C PHE A 72 -12.61 -7.38 -0.42
N ASP A 73 -13.32 -6.75 0.49
CA ASP A 73 -14.52 -5.97 0.17
C ASP A 73 -14.14 -4.71 -0.64
N HIS A 74 -13.09 -4.01 -0.22
CA HIS A 74 -12.57 -2.81 -0.88
C HIS A 74 -11.08 -2.92 -1.20
N VAL A 75 -10.72 -2.68 -2.46
CA VAL A 75 -9.32 -2.51 -2.89
C VAL A 75 -9.12 -1.04 -3.25
N ILE A 76 -8.34 -0.33 -2.43
CA ILE A 76 -8.08 1.10 -2.60
C ILE A 76 -6.66 1.31 -3.14
N LEU A 77 -6.56 1.92 -4.33
CA LEU A 77 -5.29 2.39 -4.87
C LEU A 77 -5.02 3.81 -4.36
N LEU A 78 -3.90 3.99 -3.67
CA LEU A 78 -3.36 5.32 -3.39
C LEU A 78 -2.46 5.75 -4.55
N SER A 79 -2.79 6.88 -5.19
CA SER A 79 -2.00 7.49 -6.26
C SER A 79 -1.53 8.89 -5.87
N ALA A 80 -0.56 9.44 -6.60
CA ALA A 80 -0.15 10.83 -6.52
C ALA A 80 0.52 11.23 -7.84
N PRO A 81 0.55 12.52 -8.21
CA PRO A 81 1.35 12.98 -9.32
C PRO A 81 2.83 12.59 -9.18
N THR A 82 3.49 12.27 -10.29
CA THR A 82 4.89 11.85 -10.30
C THR A 82 5.80 12.85 -9.59
N GLU A 83 5.57 14.14 -9.77
CA GLU A 83 6.35 15.21 -9.14
C GLU A 83 6.24 15.16 -7.61
N VAL A 84 5.05 14.86 -7.09
CA VAL A 84 4.80 14.69 -5.65
C VAL A 84 5.50 13.43 -5.13
N ILE A 85 5.49 12.33 -5.88
CA ILE A 85 6.22 11.10 -5.53
C ILE A 85 7.72 11.38 -5.43
N VAL A 86 8.30 12.07 -6.42
CA VAL A 86 9.73 12.43 -6.46
C VAL A 86 10.09 13.31 -5.26
N GLU A 87 9.29 14.34 -4.98
CA GLU A 87 9.50 15.23 -3.83
C GLU A 87 9.48 14.46 -2.50
N ARG A 88 8.50 13.55 -2.32
CA ARG A 88 8.41 12.71 -1.13
C ARG A 88 9.62 11.80 -0.96
N LEU A 89 10.10 11.18 -2.04
CA LEU A 89 11.30 10.33 -2.01
C LEU A 89 12.54 11.11 -1.59
N ALA A 90 12.71 12.33 -2.11
CA ALA A 90 13.85 13.18 -1.74
C ALA A 90 13.82 13.55 -0.25
N ASN A 91 12.64 13.92 0.26
CA ASN A 91 12.49 14.49 1.60
C ASN A 91 12.25 13.47 2.72
N ARG A 92 11.80 12.24 2.41
CA ARG A 92 11.53 11.23 3.45
C ARG A 92 12.79 10.86 4.23
N THR A 93 12.64 10.67 5.54
CA THR A 93 13.74 10.32 6.46
C THR A 93 13.64 8.88 6.96
N THR A 94 12.51 8.22 6.75
CA THR A 94 12.20 6.91 7.33
C THR A 94 12.64 5.73 6.46
N ASN A 95 12.81 5.94 5.15
CA ASN A 95 13.22 4.89 4.20
C ASN A 95 14.19 5.47 3.15
N PRO A 96 15.40 4.92 2.99
CA PRO A 96 16.40 5.47 2.07
C PRO A 96 16.12 5.19 0.59
N TYR A 97 15.28 4.21 0.25
CA TYR A 97 15.04 3.78 -1.14
C TYR A 97 14.50 4.92 -2.02
N GLY A 98 14.73 4.88 -3.34
CA GLY A 98 14.25 5.89 -4.28
C GLY A 98 14.99 7.23 -4.20
N LYS A 99 16.09 7.31 -3.44
CA LYS A 99 16.99 8.46 -3.41
C LYS A 99 18.16 8.31 -4.38
N HIS A 100 18.56 7.07 -4.67
CA HIS A 100 19.56 6.82 -5.70
C HIS A 100 18.92 6.91 -7.10
N PRO A 101 19.63 7.42 -8.13
CA PRO A 101 19.08 7.54 -9.48
C PRO A 101 18.47 6.25 -10.04
N ASP A 102 19.11 5.10 -9.79
CA ASP A 102 18.61 3.80 -10.28
C ASP A 102 17.31 3.38 -9.59
N GLU A 103 17.21 3.61 -8.27
CA GLU A 103 15.99 3.34 -7.50
C GLU A 103 14.86 4.30 -7.89
N LEU A 104 15.19 5.57 -8.16
CA LEU A 104 14.23 6.53 -8.65
C LEU A 104 13.70 6.11 -10.03
N ALA A 105 14.58 5.69 -10.94
CA ALA A 105 14.19 5.17 -12.24
C ALA A 105 13.27 3.94 -12.11
N GLU A 106 13.55 3.06 -11.16
CA GLU A 106 12.67 1.92 -10.84
C GLU A 106 11.29 2.38 -10.35
N VAL A 107 11.22 3.39 -9.47
CA VAL A 107 9.93 3.95 -9.02
C VAL A 107 9.15 4.54 -10.19
N LEU A 108 9.81 5.32 -11.06
CA LEU A 108 9.17 5.89 -12.25
C LEU A 108 8.67 4.80 -13.21
N HIS A 109 9.48 3.77 -13.43
CA HIS A 109 9.08 2.61 -14.22
C HIS A 109 7.85 1.91 -13.62
N ASN A 110 7.81 1.74 -12.29
CA ASN A 110 6.67 1.16 -11.60
C ASN A 110 5.39 2.00 -11.75
N ILE A 111 5.49 3.34 -11.78
CA ILE A 111 4.35 4.22 -12.07
C ILE A 111 3.80 3.93 -13.47
N GLU A 112 4.67 3.83 -14.47
CA GLU A 112 4.25 3.60 -15.86
C GLU A 112 3.73 2.18 -16.10
N ALA A 113 4.40 1.17 -15.53
CA ALA A 113 4.17 -0.24 -15.85
C ALA A 113 3.20 -0.95 -14.88
N VAL A 114 3.23 -0.59 -13.59
CA VAL A 114 2.51 -1.32 -12.53
C VAL A 114 1.24 -0.59 -12.12
N GLU A 115 1.27 0.73 -11.96
CA GLU A 115 0.09 1.50 -11.51
C GLU A 115 -1.16 1.26 -12.38
N PRO A 116 -1.08 1.21 -13.73
CA PRO A 116 -2.25 0.90 -14.56
C PRO A 116 -2.82 -0.50 -14.32
N LEU A 117 -1.99 -1.46 -13.90
CA LEU A 117 -2.43 -2.80 -13.54
C LEU A 117 -3.14 -2.80 -12.19
N LEU A 118 -2.62 -2.04 -11.22
CA LEU A 118 -3.25 -1.85 -9.91
C LEU A 118 -4.60 -1.14 -10.06
N ARG A 119 -4.66 -0.09 -10.87
CA ARG A 119 -5.89 0.68 -11.14
C ARG A 119 -7.00 -0.20 -11.73
N ARG A 120 -6.67 -1.15 -12.61
CA ARG A 120 -7.64 -2.11 -13.16
C ARG A 120 -8.23 -3.07 -12.11
N ARG A 121 -7.58 -3.20 -10.96
CA ARG A 121 -7.96 -4.13 -9.88
C ARG A 121 -8.50 -3.41 -8.65
N ALA A 122 -8.39 -2.10 -8.60
CA ALA A 122 -8.89 -1.29 -7.52
C ALA A 122 -10.41 -1.08 -7.67
N HIS A 123 -11.12 -1.12 -6.56
CA HIS A 123 -12.51 -0.66 -6.46
C HIS A 123 -12.56 0.88 -6.42
N HIS A 124 -11.56 1.48 -5.76
CA HIS A 124 -11.45 2.93 -5.62
C HIS A 124 -10.01 3.40 -5.82
N GLU A 125 -9.87 4.63 -6.34
CA GLU A 125 -8.59 5.33 -6.41
C GLU A 125 -8.69 6.62 -5.58
N VAL A 126 -7.69 6.85 -4.73
CA VAL A 126 -7.60 8.04 -3.89
C VAL A 126 -6.30 8.76 -4.21
N ASP A 127 -6.42 9.99 -4.71
CA ASP A 127 -5.29 10.88 -4.89
C ASP A 127 -4.79 11.36 -3.51
N THR A 128 -3.51 11.13 -3.25
CA THR A 128 -2.85 11.49 -2.01
C THR A 128 -2.10 12.81 -2.11
N SER A 129 -2.28 13.60 -3.17
CA SER A 129 -1.74 14.96 -3.29
C SER A 129 -2.29 15.93 -2.23
N VAL A 130 -3.40 15.55 -1.59
CA VAL A 130 -4.04 16.28 -0.48
C VAL A 130 -3.46 15.92 0.90
N PRO A 131 -3.74 16.70 1.95
CA PRO A 131 -3.33 16.38 3.32
C PRO A 131 -3.75 14.97 3.80
N LEU A 132 -2.93 14.37 4.67
CA LEU A 132 -3.11 12.99 5.13
C LEU A 132 -4.47 12.75 5.81
N ASP A 133 -4.94 13.72 6.58
CA ASP A 133 -6.23 13.67 7.26
C ASP A 133 -7.40 13.62 6.28
N GLU A 134 -7.32 14.34 5.16
CA GLU A 134 -8.29 14.27 4.07
C GLU A 134 -8.26 12.93 3.32
N VAL A 135 -7.07 12.39 3.09
CA VAL A 135 -6.90 11.03 2.51
C VAL A 135 -7.56 9.99 3.41
N VAL A 136 -7.25 10.01 4.70
CA VAL A 136 -7.78 9.04 5.68
C VAL A 136 -9.29 9.20 5.83
N ALA A 137 -9.81 10.44 5.88
CA ALA A 137 -11.24 10.67 5.90
C ALA A 137 -11.94 10.11 4.64
N THR A 138 -11.29 10.18 3.48
CA THR A 138 -11.83 9.58 2.26
C THR A 138 -11.80 8.06 2.30
N VAL A 139 -10.71 7.46 2.76
CA VAL A 139 -10.60 5.99 2.95
C VAL A 139 -11.69 5.48 3.89
N LEU A 140 -11.92 6.15 5.02
CA LEU A 140 -12.96 5.77 5.98
C LEU A 140 -14.36 5.85 5.37
N ARG A 141 -14.66 6.91 4.61
CA ARG A 141 -15.96 7.02 3.91
C ARG A 141 -16.21 5.87 2.94
N LEU A 142 -15.17 5.39 2.25
CA LEU A 142 -15.31 4.32 1.25
C LEU A 142 -15.59 2.94 1.85
N VAL A 143 -15.23 2.71 3.12
CA VAL A 143 -15.49 1.44 3.81
C VAL A 143 -16.78 1.43 4.62
N ASP A 144 -17.39 2.61 4.82
CA ASP A 144 -18.69 2.77 5.48
C ASP A 144 -19.88 2.66 4.48
N GLU A 145 -19.62 2.50 3.18
CA GLU A 145 -20.61 2.37 2.08
C GLU A 145 -21.06 0.91 1.84
#